data_AF-A0A972N9T8-F1
#
_entry.id   AF-A0A972N9T8-F1
#
_cell.length_a   1.000
_cell.length_b   1.000
_cell.length_c   1.000
_cell.angle_alpha   90.00
_cell.angle_beta   90.00
_cell.angle_gamma   90.00
#
_symmetry.space_group_name_H-M   'P 1'
#
loop_
_entity.id
_entity.type
_entity.pdbx_description
1 polymer ?
#
loop_
_entity_poly.entity_id
_entity_poly.type
_entity_poly.pdbx_seq_one_letter_code
_entity_poly.pdbx_strand_id
1 'polypeptide(L)' 'MEKQALEKVNRRVFRKFPEMRGTKPSVRRRGEVIQLVYRSQARTPDGHILNRRVRVLATPEGKILKMTTSHAR' A
#
# COMPACT_ATOMS: atom_id res chain seq x y z
N MET A 1 -9.65 11.16 2.93
CA MET A 1 -8.76 11.36 1.76
C MET A 1 -9.64 11.47 0.55
N GLU A 2 -9.37 12.43 -0.33
CA GLU A 2 -10.11 12.56 -1.59
C GLU A 2 -9.66 11.53 -2.62
N LYS A 3 -10.53 11.20 -3.58
CA LYS A 3 -10.28 10.19 -4.61
C LYS A 3 -9.01 10.48 -5.43
N GLN A 4 -8.82 11.75 -5.81
CA GLN A 4 -7.65 12.17 -6.59
C GLN A 4 -6.33 11.98 -5.83
N ALA A 5 -6.33 12.31 -4.54
CA ALA A 5 -5.18 12.13 -3.67
C ALA A 5 -4.86 10.62 -3.50
N LEU A 6 -5.89 9.78 -3.34
CA LEU A 6 -5.75 8.33 -3.25
C LEU A 6 -5.15 7.74 -4.54
N GLU A 7 -5.62 8.17 -5.70
CA GLU A 7 -5.09 7.73 -7.00
C GLU A 7 -3.61 8.12 -7.19
N LYS A 8 -3.22 9.32 -6.75
CA LYS A 8 -1.79 9.74 -6.75
C LYS A 8 -0.95 8.79 -5.90
N VAL A 9 -1.41 8.42 -4.71
CA VAL A 9 -0.70 7.48 -3.83
C VAL A 9 -0.66 6.09 -4.45
N ASN A 10 -1.79 5.57 -4.93
CA ASN A 10 -1.90 4.26 -5.60
C ASN A 10 -0.90 4.13 -6.74
N ARG A 11 -0.87 5.12 -7.66
CA ARG A 11 0.07 5.12 -8.80
C ARG A 11 1.52 5.03 -8.35
N ARG A 12 1.89 5.72 -7.28
CA ARG A 12 3.27 5.70 -6.75
C ARG A 12 3.61 4.38 -6.06
N VAL A 13 2.64 3.79 -5.36
CA VAL A 13 2.78 2.46 -4.75
C VAL A 13 2.92 1.39 -5.82
N PHE A 14 2.03 1.36 -6.82
CA PHE A 14 2.03 0.36 -7.89
C PHE A 14 3.24 0.45 -8.82
N ARG A 15 3.87 1.63 -8.92
CA ARG A 15 5.13 1.79 -9.63
C ARG A 15 6.30 1.15 -8.86
N LYS A 16 6.28 1.20 -7.53
CA LYS A 16 7.34 0.66 -6.67
C LYS A 16 7.12 -0.83 -6.33
N PHE A 17 5.86 -1.25 -6.24
CA PHE A 17 5.42 -2.60 -5.89
C PHE A 17 4.40 -3.07 -6.92
N PRO A 18 4.84 -3.54 -8.11
CA PRO A 18 3.95 -4.01 -9.16
C PRO A 18 2.98 -5.12 -8.70
N GLU A 19 3.39 -5.93 -7.73
CA GLU A 19 2.59 -6.99 -7.10
C GLU A 19 1.38 -6.46 -6.31
N MET A 20 1.32 -5.15 -6.06
CA MET A 20 0.18 -4.49 -5.40
C MET A 20 -0.83 -3.93 -6.40
N ARG A 21 -0.58 -4.00 -7.72
CA ARG A 21 -1.52 -3.49 -8.74
C ARG A 21 -2.89 -4.15 -8.61
N GLY A 22 -3.94 -3.32 -8.65
CA GLY A 22 -5.33 -3.78 -8.51
C GLY A 22 -5.77 -4.04 -7.07
N THR A 23 -4.87 -4.00 -6.09
CA THR A 23 -5.26 -4.13 -4.68
C THR A 23 -5.92 -2.85 -4.17
N LYS A 24 -6.98 -2.99 -3.37
CA LYS A 24 -7.62 -1.86 -2.69
C LYS A 24 -6.97 -1.66 -1.31
N PRO A 25 -6.32 -0.52 -1.04
CA PRO A 25 -5.74 -0.29 0.27
C PRO A 25 -6.82 -0.07 1.33
N SER A 26 -6.55 -0.56 2.55
CA SER A 26 -7.32 -0.15 3.72
C SER A 26 -6.81 1.22 4.17
N VAL A 27 -7.70 2.21 4.17
CA VAL A 27 -7.39 3.60 4.52
C VAL A 27 -7.82 3.86 5.96
N ARG A 28 -6.91 4.35 6.80
CA ARG A 28 -7.20 4.76 8.18
C ARG A 28 -6.55 6.11 8.47
N ARG A 29 -7.30 7.04 9.06
CA ARG A 29 -6.76 8.31 9.52
C ARG A 29 -6.11 8.13 10.90
N ARG A 30 -4.94 8.73 11.12
CA ARG A 30 -4.22 8.78 12.40
C ARG A 30 -3.78 10.22 12.65
N GLY A 31 -4.63 10.99 13.31
CA GLY A 31 -4.43 12.43 13.47
C GLY A 31 -4.37 13.15 12.12
N GLU A 32 -3.26 13.82 11.87
CA GLU A 32 -3.01 14.60 10.64
C GLU A 32 -2.59 13.74 9.45
N VAL A 33 -2.15 12.50 9.69
CA VAL A 33 -1.70 11.60 8.63
C VAL A 33 -2.74 10.54 8.29
N ILE A 34 -2.64 10.03 7.07
CA ILE A 34 -3.44 8.95 6.54
C ILE A 34 -2.54 7.73 6.34
N GLN A 35 -2.92 6.63 6.95
CA GLN A 35 -2.29 5.34 6.78
C GLN A 35 -3.05 4.52 5.74
N LEU A 36 -2.35 4.07 4.70
CA LEU A 36 -2.85 3.15 3.70
C LEU A 36 -2.13 1.81 3.86
N VAL A 37 -2.88 0.71 3.87
CA VAL A 37 -2.31 -0.65 3.96
C VAL A 37 -2.76 -1.47 2.77
N TYR A 38 -1.80 -1.81 1.91
CA TYR A 38 -1.95 -2.70 0.77
C TYR A 38 -1.55 -4.11 1.20
N ARG A 39 -2.27 -5.10 0.68
CA ARG A 39 -1.99 -6.52 0.90
C ARG A 39 -2.01 -7.21 -0.45
N SER A 40 -0.98 -7.99 -0.74
CA SER A 40 -1.00 -8.94 -1.84
C SER A 40 -0.54 -10.31 -1.35
N GLN A 41 -1.00 -11.33 -2.05
CA GLN A 41 -0.58 -12.70 -1.85
C GLN A 41 0.08 -13.16 -3.13
N ALA A 42 1.32 -13.60 -3.04
CA ALA A 42 2.04 -14.16 -4.17
C ALA A 42 2.35 -15.63 -3.86
N ARG A 43 2.01 -16.54 -4.78
CA ARG A 43 2.42 -17.93 -4.66
C ARG A 43 3.88 -18.05 -5.11
N THR A 44 4.72 -18.66 -4.29
CA THR A 44 6.10 -18.98 -4.67
C THR A 44 6.12 -20.21 -5.58
N PRO A 45 7.20 -20.43 -6.35
CA PRO A 45 7.36 -21.65 -7.15
C PRO A 45 7.20 -22.94 -6.33
N ASP A 46 7.61 -22.91 -5.07
CA ASP A 46 7.54 -24.04 -4.13
C ASP A 46 6.13 -24.26 -3.55
N GLY A 47 5.11 -23.53 -4.03
CA GLY A 47 3.72 -23.69 -3.63
C GLY A 47 3.29 -22.92 -2.38
N HIS A 48 4.22 -22.29 -1.66
CA HIS A 48 3.94 -21.46 -0.48
C HIS A 48 3.29 -20.12 -0.85
N ILE A 49 2.51 -19.56 0.07
CA ILE A 49 1.88 -18.24 -0.10
C ILE A 49 2.71 -17.21 0.66
N LEU A 50 3.27 -16.26 -0.08
CA LEU A 50 3.99 -15.13 0.49
C LEU A 50 3.06 -13.94 0.63
N ASN A 51 2.69 -13.65 1.88
CA ASN A 51 1.87 -12.49 2.21
C ASN A 51 2.74 -11.23 2.25
N ARG A 52 2.56 -10.35 1.26
CA ARG A 52 3.25 -9.07 1.16
C ARG A 52 2.32 -7.96 1.65
N ARG A 53 2.82 -7.08 2.52
CA ARG A 53 2.08 -5.93 3.05
C ARG A 53 2.88 -4.66 2.87
N VAL A 54 2.31 -3.68 2.18
CA VAL A 54 2.88 -2.32 2.06
C VAL A 54 2.05 -1.38 2.90
N ARG A 55 2.68 -0.70 3.85
CA ARG A 55 2.07 0.37 4.65
C ARG A 55 2.62 1.71 4.18
N VAL A 56 1.73 2.65 3.90
CA VAL A 56 2.06 3.99 3.44
C VAL A 56 1.49 4.99 4.43
N LEU A 57 2.30 5.95 4.86
CA LEU A 57 1.83 7.15 5.55
C LEU A 57 1.85 8.29 4.53
N ALA A 58 0.73 8.99 4.41
CA ALA A 58 0.57 10.12 3.51
C ALA A 58 -0.23 11.24 4.18
N THR A 59 -0.10 12.47 3.68
CA THR A 59 -0.97 13.58 4.06
C THR A 59 -2.35 13.44 3.40
N PRO A 60 -3.38 14.20 3.84
CA PRO A 60 -4.70 14.20 3.20
C PRO A 60 -4.69 14.55 1.71
N GLU A 61 -3.72 15.34 1.27
CA GLU A 61 -3.50 15.79 -0.12
C GLU A 61 -2.77 14.73 -0.97
N GLY A 62 -2.34 13.62 -0.36
CA GLY A 62 -1.69 12.50 -1.02
C GLY A 62 -0.17 12.62 -1.12
N LYS A 63 0.47 13.52 -0.36
CA LYS A 63 1.93 13.55 -0.24
C LYS A 63 2.39 12.37 0.61
N ILE A 64 3.22 11.51 0.06
CA ILE A 64 3.72 10.32 0.77
C ILE A 64 4.85 10.73 1.72
N LEU A 65 4.68 10.41 3.00
CA LEU A 65 5.64 10.66 4.07
C LEU A 65 6.56 9.46 4.29
N LYS A 66 6.00 8.24 4.27
CA LYS A 66 6.75 7.00 4.51
C LYS A 66 6.12 5.82 3.80
N MET A 67 6.94 4.87 3.35
CA MET A 67 6.51 3.54 2.90
C MET A 67 7.30 2.48 3.65
N THR A 68 6.61 1.47 4.17
CA THR A 68 7.24 0.30 4.77
C THR A 68 6.65 -0.98 4.19
N THR A 69 7.50 -1.99 4.03
CA THR A 69 7.15 -3.31 3.53
C THR A 69 7.36 -4.32 4.64
N SER A 70 6.39 -5.20 4.83
CA SER A 70 6.44 -6.29 5.79
C SER A 70 5.99 -7.56 5.09
N HIS A 71 6.72 -8.63 5.36
CA HIS A 71 6.48 -9.94 4.79
C HIS A 71 6.27 -10.88 5.97
N ALA A 72 5.13 -11.56 6.00
CA ALA A 72 4.94 -12.67 6.91
C ALA A 72 5.43 -13.93 6.18
N ARG A 73 6.40 -14.63 6.78
CA ARG A 73 6.79 -15.99 6.40
C ARG A 73 5.79 -16.97 6.99
#